data_AF-A0A2D4MCL3-F1
#
_entry.id   AF-A0A2D4MCL3-F1
#
_cell.length_a   1.000
_cell.length_b   1.000
_cell.length_c   1.000
_cell.angle_alpha   90.00
_cell.angle_beta   90.00
_cell.angle_gamma   90.00
#
_symmetry.space_group_name_H-M   'P 1'
#
loop_
_entity.id
_entity.type
_entity.pdbx_description
1 polymer ?
#
loop_
_entity_poly.entity_id
_entity_poly.type
_entity_poly.pdbx_seq_one_letter_code
_entity_poly.pdbx_strand_id
1 'polypeptide(L)'
;MAQTSLLQGKQFYCREWVFHKLQHCLQEKTSFSNSSANKPSIVLNSGSNACVVPGKGTSWGVLLVGGPGSGKTAVCTELLWPSSPANLQRGLHHQALAFHFCRAQDSDTLCVGRFIRGLVDQICQSGLIQGYEDKVRDPAVQSLLQPGECERNPAEAFKRCILLPLLGAKSPQQSYFLLVDSVDEGCNIAEGD
;
A
#
# COMPACT_ATOMS: atom_id res chain seq x y z
N MET A 1 -11.20 -12.85 -2.88
CA MET A 1 -11.32 -12.26 -1.52
C MET A 1 -9.96 -11.73 -1.13
N ALA A 2 -9.85 -10.44 -0.78
CA ALA A 2 -8.59 -9.86 -0.33
C ALA A 2 -8.14 -10.60 0.94
N GLN A 3 -6.88 -11.01 0.98
CA GLN A 3 -6.34 -11.70 2.13
C GLN A 3 -6.23 -10.73 3.30
N THR A 4 -6.97 -11.00 4.37
CA THR A 4 -6.97 -10.17 5.57
C THR A 4 -5.81 -10.55 6.50
N SER A 5 -5.46 -9.62 7.39
CA SER A 5 -4.44 -9.89 8.41
C SER A 5 -4.95 -10.88 9.46
N LEU A 6 -4.07 -11.77 9.93
CA LEU A 6 -4.34 -12.67 11.06
C LEU A 6 -4.54 -11.92 12.38
N LEU A 7 -4.16 -10.64 12.44
CA LEU A 7 -4.33 -9.78 13.60
C LEU A 7 -5.64 -8.99 13.57
N GLN A 8 -6.48 -9.16 12.54
CA GLN A 8 -7.75 -8.44 12.44
C GLN A 8 -8.63 -8.70 13.67
N GLY A 9 -9.17 -7.63 14.25
CA GLY A 9 -10.00 -7.68 15.46
C GLY A 9 -9.22 -7.87 16.77
N LYS A 10 -7.88 -7.98 16.72
CA LYS A 10 -7.05 -7.90 17.92
C LYS A 10 -6.89 -6.45 18.36
N GLN A 11 -6.75 -6.22 19.65
CA GLN A 11 -6.51 -4.90 20.19
C GLN A 11 -5.08 -4.44 19.88
N PHE A 12 -4.94 -3.15 19.59
CA PHE A 12 -3.67 -2.51 19.31
C PHE A 12 -3.32 -1.48 20.39
N TYR A 13 -2.06 -1.45 20.83
CA TYR A 13 -1.62 -0.64 21.98
C TYR A 13 -0.23 -0.03 21.78
N CYS A 14 0.03 1.06 22.50
CA CYS A 14 1.34 1.67 22.78
C CYS A 14 2.08 2.29 21.57
N ARG A 15 1.49 2.22 20.37
CA ARG A 15 2.10 2.66 19.10
C ARG A 15 1.16 3.55 18.29
N GLU A 16 0.15 4.13 18.92
CA GLU A 16 -0.87 4.98 18.31
C GLU A 16 -0.29 6.27 17.72
N TRP A 17 0.84 6.73 18.25
CA TRP A 17 1.58 7.88 17.73
C TRP A 17 1.97 7.73 16.25
N VAL A 18 2.10 6.49 15.75
CA VAL A 18 2.42 6.22 14.34
C VAL A 18 1.34 6.77 13.43
N PHE A 19 0.06 6.67 13.82
CA PHE A 19 -1.07 7.16 13.02
C PHE A 19 -1.06 8.68 12.87
N HIS A 20 -0.63 9.40 13.90
CA HIS A 20 -0.47 10.85 13.80
C HIS A 20 0.60 11.23 12.78
N LYS A 21 1.72 10.49 12.74
CA LYS A 21 2.76 10.71 11.73
C LYS A 21 2.27 10.37 10.32
N LEU A 22 1.57 9.25 10.16
CA LEU A 22 1.00 8.85 8.87
C LEU A 22 0.02 9.90 8.35
N GLN A 23 -0.87 10.40 9.21
CA GLN A 23 -1.81 11.46 8.86
C GLN A 23 -1.09 12.74 8.43
N HIS A 24 -0.06 13.16 9.18
CA HIS A 24 0.74 14.33 8.83
C HIS A 24 1.36 14.18 7.43
N CYS A 25 1.98 13.02 7.14
CA CYS A 25 2.60 12.76 5.85
C CYS A 25 1.57 12.81 4.70
N LEU A 26 0.34 12.30 4.92
CA LEU A 26 -0.74 12.35 3.92
C LEU A 26 -1.29 13.77 3.70
N GLN A 27 -1.35 14.59 4.76
CA GLN A 27 -1.77 15.99 4.68
C GLN A 27 -0.75 16.84 3.94
N GLU A 28 0.54 16.69 4.25
CA GLU A 28 1.64 17.37 3.55
C GLU A 28 1.54 17.13 2.03
N LYS A 29 1.33 15.88 1.60
CA LYS A 29 1.14 15.54 0.18
C LYS A 29 -0.05 16.26 -0.46
N THR A 30 -1.16 16.35 0.25
CA THR A 30 -2.38 17.03 -0.24
C THR A 30 -2.14 18.55 -0.37
N SER A 31 -1.28 19.13 0.46
CA SER A 31 -0.85 20.52 0.30
C SER A 31 0.11 20.72 -0.86
N PHE A 32 0.98 19.74 -1.16
CA PHE A 32 1.94 19.82 -2.28
C PHE A 32 1.32 19.70 -3.66
N SER A 33 0.15 19.05 -3.83
CA SER A 33 -0.55 19.08 -5.13
C SER A 33 -0.96 20.48 -5.57
N ASN A 34 -0.90 21.47 -4.68
CA ASN A 34 -1.18 22.89 -4.96
C ASN A 34 0.08 23.76 -5.08
N SER A 35 1.30 23.22 -4.93
CA SER A 35 2.53 24.02 -4.99
C SER A 35 3.70 23.20 -5.53
N SER A 36 4.10 23.51 -6.77
CA SER A 36 5.29 22.98 -7.42
C SER A 36 6.55 23.44 -6.68
N ALA A 37 7.04 22.66 -5.71
CA ALA A 37 8.36 22.86 -5.13
C ALA A 37 8.89 21.57 -4.47
N ASN A 38 10.09 21.16 -4.89
CA ASN A 38 10.89 20.02 -4.43
C ASN A 38 11.09 19.95 -2.91
N LYS A 39 10.87 18.77 -2.26
CA LYS A 39 11.45 18.34 -0.95
C LYS A 39 11.11 16.86 -0.59
N PRO A 40 11.75 16.23 0.44
CA PRO A 40 12.21 14.83 0.43
C PRO A 40 11.23 13.77 0.95
N SER A 41 11.54 12.50 0.67
CA SER A 41 10.87 11.28 1.15
C SER A 41 11.28 10.93 2.60
N ILE A 42 10.29 10.54 3.42
CA ILE A 42 10.46 10.26 4.86
C ILE A 42 10.50 8.74 5.10
N VAL A 43 11.63 8.25 5.63
CA VAL A 43 11.75 6.88 6.17
C VAL A 43 11.47 6.92 7.67
N LEU A 44 10.44 6.19 8.14
CA LEU A 44 10.06 6.15 9.55
C LEU A 44 10.66 4.90 10.21
N ASN A 45 11.68 5.11 11.07
CA ASN A 45 12.25 4.06 11.90
C ASN A 45 11.66 4.08 13.31
N SER A 46 11.31 2.90 13.84
CA SER A 46 10.70 2.75 15.17
C SER A 46 11.67 3.00 16.34
N GLY A 47 12.94 3.30 16.05
CA GLY A 47 13.93 3.82 16.99
C GLY A 47 14.31 5.24 16.59
N SER A 48 14.31 6.15 17.55
CA SER A 48 14.66 7.57 17.42
C SER A 48 15.93 7.79 16.60
N ASN A 49 15.78 8.12 15.32
CA ASN A 49 16.61 8.99 14.47
C ASN A 49 16.12 8.85 13.01
N ALA A 50 15.50 9.90 12.47
CA ALA A 50 15.03 9.95 11.09
C ALA A 50 16.24 10.11 10.14
N CYS A 51 16.40 9.20 9.18
CA CYS A 51 17.39 9.34 8.12
C CYS A 51 16.67 9.76 6.84
N VAL A 52 17.07 10.90 6.28
CA VAL A 52 16.55 11.46 5.02
C VAL A 52 17.49 11.02 3.89
N VAL A 53 16.98 10.29 2.89
CA VAL A 53 17.75 9.90 1.70
C VAL A 53 17.29 10.73 0.50
N PRO A 54 18.17 11.46 -0.20
CA PRO A 54 17.78 12.29 -1.34
C PRO A 54 17.73 11.47 -2.64
N GLY A 55 16.54 11.32 -3.22
CA GLY A 55 16.31 10.74 -4.56
C GLY A 55 15.62 11.75 -5.48
N LYS A 56 16.19 11.98 -6.67
CA LYS A 56 15.74 12.95 -7.67
C LYS A 56 14.47 12.42 -8.39
N GLY A 57 13.35 13.14 -8.26
CA GLY A 57 12.00 12.74 -8.69
C GLY A 57 11.20 12.22 -7.49
N THR A 58 10.28 13.03 -6.95
CA THR A 58 9.65 12.76 -5.64
C THR A 58 8.61 11.64 -5.73
N SER A 59 9.06 10.40 -5.90
CA SER A 59 8.30 9.23 -5.52
C SER A 59 8.09 9.29 -4.01
N TRP A 60 6.86 9.57 -3.59
CA TRP A 60 6.51 9.66 -2.17
C TRP A 60 5.98 8.31 -1.70
N GLY A 61 6.47 7.85 -0.55
CA GLY A 61 6.02 6.64 0.12
C GLY A 61 6.49 6.64 1.57
N VAL A 62 5.77 5.91 2.41
CA VAL A 62 6.16 5.69 3.81
C VAL A 62 6.64 4.25 3.95
N LEU A 63 7.88 4.08 4.41
CA LEU A 63 8.42 2.77 4.76
C LEU A 63 8.44 2.64 6.29
N LEU A 64 7.76 1.61 6.81
CA LEU A 64 7.76 1.27 8.23
C LEU A 64 8.82 0.20 8.50
N VAL A 65 9.89 0.58 9.19
CA VAL A 65 11.00 -0.33 9.56
C VAL A 65 11.06 -0.57 11.07
N GLY A 66 11.55 -1.75 11.43
CA GLY A 66 11.69 -2.24 12.80
C GLY A 66 12.05 -3.73 12.82
N GLY A 67 12.61 -4.21 13.92
CA GLY A 67 13.00 -5.62 14.06
C GLY A 67 11.80 -6.61 14.05
N PRO A 68 12.06 -7.91 14.01
CA PRO A 68 11.05 -8.93 14.20
C PRO A 68 10.27 -8.70 15.50
N GLY A 69 8.95 -8.90 15.49
CA GLY A 69 8.10 -8.68 16.67
C GLY A 69 7.85 -7.22 17.06
N SER A 70 8.38 -6.23 16.32
CA SER A 70 8.14 -4.81 16.63
C SER A 70 6.71 -4.32 16.36
N GLY A 71 5.84 -5.18 15.84
CA GLY A 71 4.42 -4.89 15.61
C GLY A 71 4.09 -4.20 14.28
N LYS A 72 4.97 -4.24 13.26
CA LYS A 72 4.74 -3.61 11.94
C LYS A 72 3.39 -4.04 11.32
N THR A 73 3.17 -5.34 11.17
CA THR A 73 1.91 -5.90 10.68
C THR A 73 0.72 -5.52 11.57
N ALA A 74 0.92 -5.37 12.88
CA ALA A 74 -0.13 -4.90 13.78
C ALA A 74 -0.52 -3.44 13.50
N VAL A 75 0.46 -2.56 13.23
CA VAL A 75 0.20 -1.17 12.78
C VAL A 75 -0.58 -1.18 11.46
N CYS A 76 -0.13 -1.97 10.49
CA CYS A 76 -0.81 -2.09 9.19
C CYS A 76 -2.25 -2.60 9.33
N THR A 77 -2.47 -3.55 10.23
CA THR A 77 -3.79 -4.11 10.53
C THR A 77 -4.70 -3.07 11.17
N GLU A 78 -4.22 -2.37 12.19
CA GLU A 78 -4.99 -1.32 12.88
C GLU A 78 -5.29 -0.14 11.94
N LEU A 79 -4.40 0.16 10.99
CA LEU A 79 -4.65 1.18 9.96
C LEU A 79 -5.82 0.82 9.04
N LEU A 80 -5.96 -0.47 8.70
CA LEU A 80 -6.98 -0.97 7.78
C LEU A 80 -8.27 -1.41 8.48
N TRP A 81 -8.19 -1.82 9.74
CA TRP A 81 -9.34 -2.28 10.53
C TRP A 81 -9.16 -1.81 11.97
N PRO A 82 -9.42 -0.51 12.24
CA PRO A 82 -9.17 0.07 13.55
C PRO A 82 -10.00 -0.62 14.64
N SER A 83 -9.32 -1.09 15.68
CA SER A 83 -9.95 -1.68 16.87
C SER A 83 -10.38 -0.60 17.87
N SER A 84 -9.71 0.55 17.87
CA SER A 84 -10.03 1.69 18.74
C SER A 84 -11.08 2.63 18.14
N PRO A 85 -12.01 3.21 18.94
CA PRO A 85 -12.99 4.18 18.46
C PRO A 85 -12.40 5.55 18.10
N ALA A 86 -11.08 5.73 18.24
CA ALA A 86 -10.41 6.98 17.92
C ALA A 86 -10.66 7.44 16.48
N ASN A 87 -11.05 8.70 16.31
CA ASN A 87 -11.47 9.24 15.01
C ASN A 87 -10.33 9.30 13.99
N LEU A 88 -9.08 9.37 14.45
CA LEU A 88 -7.90 9.44 13.60
C LEU A 88 -7.73 8.18 12.75
N GLN A 89 -7.69 7.01 13.37
CA GLN A 89 -7.50 5.74 12.66
C GLN A 89 -8.68 5.46 11.73
N ARG A 90 -9.91 5.82 12.14
CA ARG A 90 -11.08 5.76 11.25
C ARG A 90 -10.92 6.68 10.03
N GLY A 91 -10.43 7.90 10.21
CA GLY A 91 -10.14 8.81 9.09
C GLY A 91 -9.13 8.22 8.11
N LEU A 92 -8.05 7.62 8.63
CA LEU A 92 -7.04 6.94 7.81
C LEU A 92 -7.60 5.71 7.09
N HIS A 93 -8.44 4.91 7.75
CA HIS A 93 -9.10 3.76 7.13
C HIS A 93 -9.90 4.15 5.88
N HIS A 94 -10.63 5.27 5.92
CA HIS A 94 -11.38 5.77 4.75
C HIS A 94 -10.47 6.25 3.60
N GLN A 95 -9.17 6.42 3.85
CA GLN A 95 -8.17 6.78 2.84
C GLN A 95 -7.40 5.55 2.30
N ALA A 96 -7.69 4.34 2.79
CA ALA A 96 -7.11 3.12 2.26
C ALA A 96 -7.78 2.75 0.93
N LEU A 97 -7.01 2.74 -0.16
CA LEU A 97 -7.51 2.39 -1.48
C LEU A 97 -7.49 0.87 -1.70
N ALA A 98 -6.38 0.24 -1.33
CA ALA A 98 -6.17 -1.19 -1.44
C ALA A 98 -5.04 -1.60 -0.48
N PHE A 99 -4.91 -2.90 -0.26
CA PHE A 99 -3.86 -3.46 0.58
C PHE A 99 -3.42 -4.84 0.11
N HIS A 100 -2.22 -5.24 0.55
CA HIS A 100 -1.71 -6.60 0.41
C HIS A 100 -0.95 -7.01 1.67
N PHE A 101 -1.29 -8.17 2.22
CA PHE A 101 -0.52 -8.82 3.28
C PHE A 101 0.21 -10.02 2.68
N CYS A 102 1.53 -9.91 2.58
CA CYS A 102 2.38 -11.00 2.15
C CYS A 102 2.62 -11.97 3.32
N ARG A 103 2.36 -13.27 3.10
CA ARG A 103 2.46 -14.32 4.13
C ARG A 103 3.34 -15.46 3.61
N ALA A 104 4.42 -15.76 4.33
CA ALA A 104 5.39 -16.77 3.90
C ALA A 104 4.78 -18.17 3.72
N GLN A 105 3.73 -18.49 4.49
CA GLN A 105 3.06 -19.79 4.45
C GLN A 105 1.89 -19.84 3.46
N ASP A 106 1.63 -18.77 2.70
CA ASP A 106 0.56 -18.72 1.72
C ASP A 106 1.09 -18.34 0.33
N SER A 107 1.23 -19.36 -0.53
CA SER A 107 1.68 -19.23 -1.91
C SER A 107 0.85 -18.25 -2.75
N ASP A 108 -0.42 -18.05 -2.41
CA ASP A 108 -1.28 -17.11 -3.13
C ASP A 108 -0.85 -15.66 -2.87
N THR A 109 -0.33 -15.34 -1.68
CA THR A 109 0.18 -13.99 -1.37
C THR A 109 1.54 -13.71 -1.96
N LEU A 110 2.32 -14.77 -2.21
CA LEU A 110 3.63 -14.70 -2.85
C LEU A 110 3.51 -14.55 -4.37
N CYS A 111 2.35 -14.92 -4.95
CA CYS A 111 2.10 -14.80 -6.38
C CYS A 111 1.84 -13.34 -6.80
N VAL A 112 2.75 -12.79 -7.60
CA VAL A 112 2.63 -11.42 -8.14
C VAL A 112 1.36 -11.24 -8.98
N GLY A 113 0.97 -12.26 -9.75
CA GLY A 113 -0.27 -12.22 -10.53
C GLY A 113 -1.53 -12.11 -9.66
N ARG A 114 -1.57 -12.84 -8.53
CA ARG A 114 -2.62 -12.72 -7.51
C ARG A 114 -2.60 -11.36 -6.84
N PHE A 115 -1.42 -10.82 -6.52
CA PHE A 115 -1.27 -9.46 -5.98
C PHE A 115 -1.89 -8.43 -6.92
N ILE A 116 -1.53 -8.43 -8.20
CA ILE A 116 -2.07 -7.48 -9.21
C ILE A 116 -3.58 -7.57 -9.30
N ARG A 117 -4.13 -8.78 -9.49
CA ARG A 117 -5.58 -9.00 -9.58
C ARG A 117 -6.29 -8.56 -8.30
N GLY A 118 -5.71 -8.87 -7.14
CA GLY A 118 -6.23 -8.47 -5.84
C GLY A 118 -6.26 -6.95 -5.64
N LEU A 119 -5.29 -6.20 -6.17
CA LEU A 119 -5.33 -4.74 -6.16
C LEU A 119 -6.41 -4.20 -7.10
N VAL A 120 -6.52 -4.74 -8.31
CA VAL A 120 -7.55 -4.32 -9.28
C VAL A 120 -8.94 -4.53 -8.70
N ASP A 121 -9.20 -5.71 -8.13
CA ASP A 121 -10.48 -6.03 -7.47
C ASP A 121 -10.80 -5.04 -6.35
N GLN A 122 -9.83 -4.75 -5.48
CA GLN A 122 -10.01 -3.81 -4.37
C GLN A 122 -10.27 -2.38 -4.84
N ILE A 123 -9.51 -1.89 -5.83
CA ILE A 123 -9.68 -0.54 -6.36
C ILE A 123 -11.07 -0.41 -7.01
N CYS A 124 -11.49 -1.38 -7.81
CA CYS A 124 -12.83 -1.42 -8.42
C CYS A 124 -13.93 -1.42 -7.34
N GLN A 125 -13.81 -2.27 -6.33
CA GLN A 125 -14.79 -2.38 -5.24
C GLN A 125 -14.85 -1.14 -4.35
N SER A 126 -13.74 -0.40 -4.22
CA SER A 126 -13.69 0.79 -3.37
C SER A 126 -14.59 1.93 -3.86
N GLY A 127 -14.80 2.05 -5.18
CA GLY A 127 -15.49 3.20 -5.79
C GLY A 127 -14.80 4.57 -5.57
N LEU A 128 -13.60 4.59 -4.96
CA LEU A 128 -12.92 5.81 -4.56
C LEU A 128 -12.28 6.54 -5.75
N ILE A 129 -11.91 5.80 -6.80
CA ILE A 129 -11.31 6.34 -8.02
C ILE A 129 -12.33 6.32 -9.17
N GLN A 130 -12.91 7.48 -9.45
CA GLN A 130 -13.94 7.64 -10.48
C GLN A 130 -13.39 7.33 -11.88
N GLY A 131 -14.11 6.47 -12.61
CA GLY A 131 -13.74 6.05 -13.96
C GLY A 131 -12.58 5.04 -14.04
N TYR A 132 -12.11 4.50 -12.90
CA TYR A 132 -11.15 3.39 -12.92
C TYR A 132 -11.78 2.11 -13.45
N GLU A 133 -12.98 1.77 -12.96
CA GLU A 133 -13.69 0.55 -13.33
C GLU A 133 -13.96 0.46 -14.84
N ASP A 134 -14.41 1.57 -15.46
CA ASP A 134 -14.71 1.61 -16.90
C ASP A 134 -13.48 1.29 -17.76
N LYS A 135 -12.29 1.71 -17.33
CA LYS A 135 -11.03 1.41 -18.03
C LYS A 135 -10.60 -0.03 -17.85
N VAL A 136 -10.82 -0.57 -16.65
CA VAL A 136 -10.50 -1.98 -16.37
C VAL A 136 -11.46 -2.91 -17.12
N ARG A 137 -12.69 -2.49 -17.42
CA ARG A 137 -13.67 -3.25 -18.23
C ARG A 137 -13.30 -3.37 -19.71
N ASP A 138 -12.28 -2.66 -20.21
CA ASP A 138 -11.76 -2.84 -21.56
C ASP A 138 -11.36 -4.31 -21.78
N PRO A 139 -11.87 -4.99 -22.83
CA PRO A 139 -11.51 -6.37 -23.14
C PRO A 139 -9.99 -6.63 -23.22
N ALA A 140 -9.21 -5.68 -23.72
CA ALA A 140 -7.76 -5.79 -23.79
C ALA A 140 -7.14 -5.83 -22.38
N VAL A 141 -7.65 -5.05 -21.44
CA VAL A 141 -7.20 -5.05 -20.04
C VAL A 141 -7.68 -6.30 -19.32
N GLN A 142 -8.93 -6.73 -19.54
CA GLN A 142 -9.49 -7.95 -18.97
C GLN A 142 -8.74 -9.21 -19.40
N SER A 143 -8.21 -9.24 -20.63
CA SER A 143 -7.40 -10.37 -21.11
C SER A 143 -6.12 -10.56 -20.30
N LEU A 144 -5.50 -9.46 -19.85
CA LEU A 144 -4.28 -9.50 -19.02
C LEU A 144 -4.55 -9.91 -17.57
N LEU A 145 -5.80 -9.76 -17.11
CA LEU A 145 -6.23 -10.18 -15.78
C LEU A 145 -6.61 -11.66 -15.72
N GLN A 146 -6.61 -12.37 -16.84
CA GLN A 146 -6.89 -13.80 -16.82
C GLN A 146 -5.80 -14.57 -16.05
N PRO A 147 -6.16 -15.65 -15.33
CA PRO A 147 -5.19 -16.56 -14.74
C PRO A 147 -4.19 -17.07 -15.80
N GLY A 148 -2.89 -16.97 -15.50
CA GLY A 148 -1.80 -17.36 -16.40
C GLY A 148 -1.24 -16.21 -17.23
N GLU A 149 -2.08 -15.33 -17.78
CA GLU A 149 -1.62 -14.18 -18.58
C GLU A 149 -0.96 -13.11 -17.70
N CYS A 150 -1.55 -12.83 -16.53
CA CYS A 150 -0.97 -11.91 -15.55
C CYS A 150 0.40 -12.40 -15.07
N GLU A 151 0.54 -13.70 -14.84
CA GLU A 151 1.79 -14.35 -14.43
C GLU A 151 2.85 -14.36 -15.54
N ARG A 152 2.43 -14.42 -16.79
CA ARG A 152 3.33 -14.42 -17.96
C ARG A 152 4.07 -13.10 -18.12
N ASN A 153 3.40 -11.98 -17.86
CA ASN A 153 4.02 -10.65 -17.90
C ASN A 153 3.45 -9.72 -16.81
N PRO A 154 3.87 -9.89 -15.55
CA PRO A 154 3.32 -9.14 -14.43
C PRO A 154 3.63 -7.64 -14.51
N ALA A 155 4.76 -7.26 -15.13
CA ALA A 155 5.11 -5.86 -15.32
C ALA A 155 4.11 -5.15 -16.25
N GLU A 156 3.75 -5.78 -17.37
CA GLU A 156 2.79 -5.20 -18.29
C GLU A 156 1.35 -5.27 -17.76
N ALA A 157 0.99 -6.36 -17.07
CA ALA A 157 -0.29 -6.45 -16.38
C ALA A 157 -0.43 -5.33 -15.32
N PHE A 158 0.58 -5.13 -14.46
CA PHE A 158 0.55 -4.03 -13.48
C PHE A 158 0.44 -2.66 -14.16
N LYS A 159 1.18 -2.45 -15.26
CA LYS A 159 1.14 -1.18 -16.00
C LYS A 159 -0.24 -0.92 -16.62
N ARG A 160 -0.80 -1.87 -17.36
CA ARG A 160 -2.08 -1.68 -18.07
C ARG A 160 -3.30 -1.79 -17.19
N CYS A 161 -3.27 -2.61 -16.16
CA CYS A 161 -4.42 -2.85 -15.30
C CYS A 161 -4.48 -1.88 -14.12
N ILE A 162 -3.35 -1.31 -13.67
CA ILE A 162 -3.31 -0.42 -12.49
C ILE A 162 -2.75 0.97 -12.85
N LEU A 163 -1.52 1.07 -13.33
CA LEU A 163 -0.86 2.37 -13.50
C LEU A 163 -1.55 3.27 -14.53
N LEU A 164 -1.79 2.78 -15.75
CA LEU A 164 -2.40 3.58 -16.82
C LEU A 164 -3.86 3.94 -16.50
N PRO A 165 -4.71 3.04 -15.97
CA PRO A 165 -6.06 3.40 -15.53
C PRO A 165 -6.07 4.50 -14.47
N LEU A 166 -5.21 4.41 -13.44
CA LEU A 166 -5.06 5.43 -12.40
C LEU A 166 -4.55 6.76 -12.98
N LEU A 167 -3.56 6.72 -13.86
CA LEU A 167 -2.99 7.93 -14.48
C LEU A 167 -4.02 8.70 -15.31
N GLY A 168 -4.88 7.98 -16.04
CA GLY A 168 -5.93 8.63 -16.82
C GLY A 168 -7.16 9.00 -15.99
N ALA A 169 -7.25 8.64 -14.71
CA ALA A 169 -8.45 8.86 -13.90
C ALA A 169 -8.51 10.31 -13.42
N LYS A 170 -9.71 10.79 -13.09
CA LYS A 170 -9.82 12.12 -12.48
C LYS A 170 -9.14 12.08 -11.12
N SER A 171 -8.26 13.05 -10.86
CA SER A 171 -7.58 13.16 -9.57
C SER A 171 -8.62 13.29 -8.45
N PRO A 172 -8.55 12.46 -7.40
CA PRO A 172 -9.48 12.54 -6.27
C PRO A 172 -9.27 13.81 -5.45
N GLN A 173 -10.29 14.20 -4.69
CA GLN A 173 -10.27 15.39 -3.81
C GLN A 173 -9.40 15.21 -2.56
N GLN A 174 -9.09 13.96 -2.22
CA GLN A 174 -8.23 13.60 -1.10
C GLN A 174 -7.19 12.59 -1.53
N SER A 175 -6.08 12.53 -0.79
CA SER A 175 -5.05 11.51 -0.98
C SER A 175 -5.53 10.15 -0.47
N TYR A 176 -5.31 9.13 -1.28
CA TYR A 176 -5.46 7.73 -0.88
C TYR A 176 -4.10 7.02 -0.81
N PHE A 177 -4.03 5.90 -0.10
CA PHE A 177 -2.82 5.08 -0.02
C PHE A 177 -3.08 3.61 -0.36
N LEU A 178 -2.03 2.96 -0.86
CA LEU A 178 -1.92 1.51 -1.00
C LEU A 178 -1.02 1.01 0.12
N LEU A 179 -1.50 0.05 0.91
CA LEU A 179 -0.69 -0.59 1.96
C LEU A 179 -0.09 -1.91 1.45
N VAL A 180 1.22 -2.09 1.65
CA VAL A 180 1.88 -3.37 1.35
C VAL A 180 2.66 -3.80 2.57
N ASP A 181 2.24 -4.92 3.18
CA ASP A 181 3.01 -5.62 4.21
C ASP A 181 3.80 -6.74 3.54
N SER A 182 5.12 -6.70 3.67
CA SER A 182 6.02 -7.70 3.10
C SER A 182 6.41 -8.76 4.11
N VAL A 183 6.77 -9.95 3.63
CA VAL A 183 7.42 -10.97 4.47
C VAL A 183 8.88 -10.56 4.67
N ASP A 184 9.37 -10.71 5.90
CA ASP A 184 10.79 -10.68 6.20
C ASP A 184 11.39 -12.03 5.76
N GLU A 185 11.62 -12.19 4.45
CA GLU A 185 12.51 -13.25 4.00
C GLU A 185 13.91 -12.78 4.36
N GLY A 186 14.41 -13.26 5.51
CA GLY A 186 15.76 -13.00 5.96
C GLY A 186 16.68 -13.14 4.75
N CYS A 187 17.39 -12.06 4.42
CA CYS A 187 18.33 -12.05 3.33
C CYS A 187 19.39 -13.10 3.68
N ASN A 188 19.20 -14.34 3.26
CA ASN A 188 20.22 -15.37 3.24
C ASN A 188 21.18 -14.95 2.13
N ILE A 189 21.92 -13.87 2.38
CA ILE A 189 23.24 -13.70 1.79
C ILE A 189 23.98 -14.89 2.36
N ALA A 190 24.02 -15.98 1.60
CA ALA A 190 25.02 -16.98 1.80
C ALA A 190 26.34 -16.21 1.83
N GLU A 191 26.97 -16.13 3.01
CA GLU A 191 28.36 -15.76 3.10
C GLU A 191 29.10 -16.80 2.26
N GLY A 192 29.32 -16.46 1.00
CA GLY A 192 30.27 -17.14 0.15
C GLY A 192 31.64 -16.62 0.53
N ASP A 193 32.36 -17.40 1.32
CA ASP A 193 33.73 -17.84 1.05
C ASP A 193 34.05 -19.11 1.86
#